data_AF-A0A8J2J2S9-F1
#
_entry.id   AF-A0A8J2J2S9-F1
#
_cell.length_a   1.000
_cell.length_b   1.000
_cell.length_c   1.000
_cell.angle_alpha   90.00
_cell.angle_beta   90.00
_cell.angle_gamma   90.00
#
_symmetry.space_group_name_H-M   'P 1'
#
loop_
_entity.id
_entity.type
_entity.pdbx_description
1 polymer ?
#
loop_
_entity_poly.entity_id
_entity_poly.type
_entity_poly.pdbx_seq_one_letter_code
_entity_poly.pdbx_strand_id
1 'polypeptide(L)'
;MWEEAALNRGPAPNSNFDPADRERRRNWIERKLDYGHHWNQLQWQVMTEAAQLRLCMRLHNSGHDSVGATFFDYTVDWAAWEEYIKLRKLDKYEFSWPWGMIMAPGAYDEREGLSQAYKAWREAEGQPASTPKDPKNPKDPKGAKKPEPKRADPQGSGKPPAQQQGGISSSVWARPRNPAQQQGGPSTSRGPKPPKPGQKQGGSSVTPRVPPKPASDQRATSSGADRKPSSQPAAPAQVAESSAAALARARAGKKPGNVPPHLAHKLGDNTKTKAEPTPDEAHEAALAAANRATANREKISELWSEFQGFSLKEKIAEETIEKAKKEEAAKWKDLEDKSYYRFQARLASLREAGKLEYPVMGSAAAFSNKAPPARQAYRPAFKVDRIPPRCPDLELREQIWDMLEFESPAGPFLGPFELALPRWVDFFDLVLGKEGKLFDRIKDLIPRDVAIAWTKNEDGLPKSLVVGPHPDLGHNAKSGPLRKAVREVWFQVVAWATEVYLARPLRLPDYLKCQETLFERSYVVLNKTTMDDLFHVWNNVPNSGDDLFAFSEARKDNLIRWVPEIHAILKVPEEQVELVLQDWVMEGHQTESSLRERIEAVVDHWGESSPVQAHKWQKLVELAIFKDQ
;
A
#
# COMPACT_ATOMS: atom_id res chain seq x y z
N MET A 1 -14.05 -26.01 5.40
CA MET A 1 -13.53 -25.10 4.35
C MET A 1 -14.51 -23.97 4.03
N TRP A 2 -15.84 -24.21 3.92
CA TRP A 2 -16.83 -23.15 3.64
C TRP A 2 -17.21 -22.24 4.82
N GLU A 3 -17.00 -22.68 6.07
CA GLU A 3 -17.40 -21.92 7.27
C GLU A 3 -16.50 -20.70 7.54
N GLU A 4 -15.20 -20.74 7.22
CA GLU A 4 -14.30 -19.58 7.37
C GLU A 4 -14.61 -18.43 6.37
N ALA A 5 -15.22 -18.74 5.23
CA ALA A 5 -15.60 -17.74 4.22
C ALA A 5 -16.82 -16.91 4.64
N ALA A 6 -17.64 -17.38 5.59
CA ALA A 6 -18.87 -16.70 5.98
C ALA A 6 -18.65 -15.41 6.79
N LEU A 7 -17.51 -15.30 7.49
CA LEU A 7 -17.16 -14.16 8.36
C LEU A 7 -16.46 -13.00 7.62
N ASN A 8 -15.95 -13.24 6.41
CA ASN A 8 -15.15 -12.26 5.65
C ASN A 8 -15.88 -11.87 4.35
N ARG A 9 -17.08 -11.31 4.45
CA ARG A 9 -17.80 -10.81 3.28
C ARG A 9 -17.30 -9.42 2.90
N GLY A 10 -16.79 -9.27 1.69
CA GLY A 10 -16.67 -7.95 1.05
C GLY A 10 -18.05 -7.33 0.87
N PRO A 11 -18.15 -6.00 0.73
CA PRO A 11 -19.43 -5.35 0.46
C PRO A 11 -20.05 -5.95 -0.81
N ALA A 12 -21.26 -6.48 -0.68
CA ALA A 12 -21.98 -7.00 -1.83
C ALA A 12 -22.12 -5.89 -2.89
N PRO A 13 -22.15 -6.23 -4.20
CA PRO A 13 -22.72 -5.31 -5.17
C PRO A 13 -24.11 -4.85 -4.72
N ASN A 14 -24.58 -3.73 -5.27
CA ASN A 14 -25.86 -3.10 -4.95
C ASN A 14 -26.97 -4.08 -4.50
N SER A 15 -27.86 -3.66 -3.60
CA SER A 15 -28.90 -4.52 -3.01
C SER A 15 -29.83 -5.24 -4.00
N ASN A 16 -29.78 -4.87 -5.28
CA ASN A 16 -30.58 -5.42 -6.38
C ASN A 16 -29.79 -6.39 -7.28
N PHE A 17 -28.61 -6.82 -6.86
CA PHE A 17 -27.81 -7.79 -7.60
C PHE A 17 -28.30 -9.21 -7.36
N ASP A 18 -28.77 -9.89 -8.40
CA ASP A 18 -29.10 -11.31 -8.35
C ASP A 18 -27.87 -12.15 -8.71
N PRO A 19 -27.26 -12.88 -7.75
CA PRO A 19 -26.13 -13.74 -8.04
C PRO A 19 -26.50 -15.01 -8.79
N ALA A 20 -27.78 -15.32 -9.00
CA ALA A 20 -28.19 -16.39 -9.90
C ALA A 20 -27.85 -16.04 -11.36
N ASP A 21 -28.01 -14.77 -11.75
CA ASP A 21 -27.75 -14.27 -13.10
C ASP A 21 -26.26 -14.42 -13.47
N ARG A 22 -25.98 -15.40 -14.33
CA ARG A 22 -24.62 -15.75 -14.76
C ARG A 22 -23.90 -14.59 -15.43
N GLU A 23 -24.58 -13.85 -16.31
CA GLU A 23 -23.96 -12.79 -17.09
C GLU A 23 -23.59 -11.61 -16.19
N ARG A 24 -24.53 -11.19 -15.32
CA ARG A 24 -24.25 -10.14 -14.34
C ARG A 24 -23.12 -10.51 -13.40
N ARG A 25 -23.10 -11.76 -12.91
CA ARG A 25 -22.05 -12.28 -12.02
C ARG A 25 -20.67 -12.20 -12.66
N ARG A 26 -20.53 -12.68 -13.90
CA ARG A 26 -19.26 -12.64 -14.64
C ARG A 26 -18.81 -11.22 -14.98
N ASN A 27 -19.74 -10.36 -15.39
CA ASN A 27 -19.46 -8.94 -15.63
C ASN A 27 -18.97 -8.23 -14.36
N TRP A 28 -19.51 -8.57 -13.19
CA TRP A 28 -19.02 -8.04 -11.93
C TRP A 28 -17.61 -8.53 -11.61
N ILE A 29 -17.35 -9.84 -11.76
CA ILE A 29 -16.04 -10.44 -11.52
C ILE A 29 -14.96 -9.76 -12.38
N GLU A 30 -15.22 -9.62 -13.68
CA GLU A 30 -14.33 -8.96 -14.62
C GLU A 30 -14.05 -7.53 -14.18
N ARG A 31 -15.07 -6.71 -13.94
CA ARG A 31 -14.89 -5.32 -13.51
C ARG A 31 -14.15 -5.20 -12.17
N LYS A 32 -14.43 -6.09 -11.21
CA LYS A 32 -13.79 -6.06 -9.90
C LYS A 32 -12.30 -6.38 -10.00
N LEU A 33 -11.93 -7.37 -10.82
CA LEU A 33 -10.54 -7.73 -11.05
C LEU A 33 -9.83 -6.71 -11.96
N ASP A 34 -10.53 -6.14 -12.94
CA ASP A 34 -10.00 -5.13 -13.87
C ASP A 34 -9.75 -3.78 -13.19
N TYR A 35 -10.59 -3.40 -12.22
CA TYR A 35 -10.37 -2.21 -11.39
C TYR A 35 -9.02 -2.23 -10.67
N GLY A 36 -8.53 -3.40 -10.27
CA GLY A 36 -7.19 -3.60 -9.71
C GLY A 36 -6.11 -3.92 -10.75
N HIS A 37 -6.42 -3.85 -12.05
CA HIS A 37 -5.56 -4.32 -13.15
C HIS A 37 -5.11 -5.77 -13.00
N HIS A 38 -5.94 -6.61 -12.39
CA HIS A 38 -5.66 -8.02 -12.15
C HIS A 38 -6.37 -8.94 -13.15
N TRP A 39 -7.29 -8.45 -13.97
CA TRP A 39 -8.01 -9.25 -14.95
C TRP A 39 -7.09 -9.82 -16.03
N ASN A 40 -7.24 -11.11 -16.30
CA ASN A 40 -6.60 -11.82 -17.39
C ASN A 40 -7.58 -12.87 -17.90
N GLN A 41 -8.14 -12.62 -19.07
CA GLN A 41 -9.20 -13.44 -19.66
C GLN A 41 -8.77 -14.90 -19.86
N LEU A 42 -7.52 -15.15 -20.27
CA LEU A 42 -7.03 -16.50 -20.52
C LEU A 42 -6.88 -17.28 -19.21
N GLN A 43 -6.29 -16.67 -18.18
CA GLN A 43 -6.17 -17.30 -16.86
C GLN A 43 -7.55 -17.58 -16.25
N TRP A 44 -8.50 -16.64 -16.37
CA TRP A 44 -9.85 -16.85 -15.90
C TRP A 44 -10.55 -18.02 -16.59
N GLN A 45 -10.40 -18.14 -17.92
CA GLN A 45 -10.93 -19.27 -18.69
C GLN A 45 -10.34 -20.60 -18.22
N VAL A 46 -9.02 -20.69 -18.04
CA VAL A 46 -8.35 -21.90 -17.54
C VAL A 46 -8.87 -22.27 -16.15
N MET A 47 -8.99 -21.31 -15.23
CA MET A 47 -9.53 -21.57 -13.88
C MET A 47 -10.99 -22.02 -13.93
N THR A 48 -11.80 -21.45 -14.82
CA THR A 48 -13.21 -21.81 -15.03
C THR A 48 -13.35 -23.25 -15.54
N GLU A 49 -12.57 -23.63 -16.56
CA GLU A 49 -12.59 -25.00 -17.11
C GLU A 49 -12.12 -26.04 -16.07
N ALA A 50 -11.05 -25.73 -15.33
CA ALA A 50 -10.55 -26.58 -14.27
C ALA A 50 -11.53 -26.69 -13.08
N ALA A 51 -12.23 -25.61 -12.74
CA ALA A 51 -13.28 -25.61 -11.73
C ALA A 51 -14.50 -26.43 -12.19
N GLN A 52 -14.91 -26.29 -13.45
CA GLN A 52 -16.00 -27.04 -14.06
C GLN A 52 -15.76 -28.55 -13.98
N LEU A 53 -14.59 -29.02 -14.43
CA LEU A 53 -14.25 -30.44 -14.38
C LEU A 53 -14.24 -31.00 -12.95
N ARG A 54 -13.61 -30.27 -12.01
CA ARG A 54 -13.58 -30.67 -10.59
C ARG A 54 -14.98 -30.73 -9.97
N LEU A 55 -15.85 -29.78 -10.33
CA LEU A 55 -17.23 -29.77 -9.85
C LEU A 55 -18.01 -30.96 -10.41
N CYS A 56 -17.89 -31.26 -11.70
CA CYS A 56 -18.52 -32.43 -12.30
C CYS A 56 -18.16 -33.72 -11.56
N MET A 57 -16.86 -33.96 -11.34
CA MET A 57 -16.38 -35.13 -10.59
C MET A 57 -16.97 -35.17 -9.17
N ARG A 58 -17.00 -34.03 -8.47
CA ARG A 58 -17.53 -33.95 -7.10
C ARG A 58 -19.03 -34.26 -7.04
N LEU A 59 -19.82 -33.69 -7.96
CA LEU A 59 -21.26 -33.92 -8.01
C LEU A 59 -21.59 -35.38 -8.31
N HIS A 60 -20.85 -35.99 -9.25
CA HIS A 60 -21.01 -37.40 -9.57
C HIS A 60 -20.68 -38.31 -8.37
N ASN A 61 -19.54 -38.07 -7.72
CA ASN A 61 -19.13 -38.81 -6.53
C ASN A 61 -20.11 -38.65 -5.35
N SER A 62 -20.91 -37.59 -5.35
CA SER A 62 -21.95 -37.34 -4.35
C SER A 62 -23.32 -37.92 -4.73
N GLY A 63 -23.41 -38.65 -5.84
CA GLY A 63 -24.65 -39.30 -6.31
C GLY A 63 -25.66 -38.35 -6.95
N HIS A 64 -25.25 -37.15 -7.38
CA HIS A 64 -26.16 -36.25 -8.08
C HIS A 64 -26.41 -36.74 -9.50
N ASP A 65 -27.66 -37.05 -9.78
CA ASP A 65 -28.03 -37.52 -11.10
C ASP A 65 -28.22 -36.39 -12.13
N SER A 66 -28.60 -35.21 -11.63
CA SER A 66 -28.75 -33.95 -12.35
C SER A 66 -28.55 -32.79 -11.36
N VAL A 67 -28.25 -31.61 -11.89
CA VAL A 67 -28.12 -30.37 -11.10
C VAL A 67 -28.68 -29.18 -11.87
N GLY A 68 -29.21 -28.20 -11.14
CA GLY A 68 -29.67 -26.93 -11.70
C GLY A 68 -28.53 -26.16 -12.38
N ALA A 69 -28.82 -25.53 -13.52
CA ALA A 69 -27.84 -24.76 -14.30
C ALA A 69 -27.26 -23.59 -13.48
N THR A 70 -28.13 -22.85 -12.80
CA THR A 70 -27.77 -21.69 -11.99
C THR A 70 -26.82 -22.05 -10.86
N PHE A 71 -27.09 -23.15 -10.13
CA PHE A 71 -26.19 -23.65 -9.08
C PHE A 71 -24.84 -24.07 -9.63
N PHE A 72 -24.85 -24.79 -10.75
CA PHE A 72 -23.62 -25.27 -11.38
C PHE A 72 -22.73 -24.11 -11.79
N ASP A 73 -23.26 -23.15 -12.57
CA ASP A 73 -22.50 -22.00 -13.04
C ASP A 73 -22.02 -21.11 -11.87
N TYR A 74 -22.84 -20.91 -10.84
CA TYR A 74 -22.44 -20.17 -9.63
C TYR A 74 -21.26 -20.84 -8.93
N THR A 75 -21.32 -22.16 -8.75
CA THR A 75 -20.27 -22.91 -8.04
C THR A 75 -18.97 -22.96 -8.85
N VAL A 76 -19.07 -23.05 -10.18
CA VAL A 76 -17.90 -22.94 -11.07
C VAL A 76 -17.25 -21.58 -10.95
N ASP A 77 -18.01 -20.49 -11.06
CA ASP A 77 -17.46 -19.13 -10.98
C ASP A 77 -16.84 -18.84 -9.59
N TRP A 78 -17.44 -19.34 -8.51
CA TRP A 78 -16.87 -19.26 -7.15
C TRP A 78 -15.54 -20.02 -7.03
N ALA A 79 -15.50 -21.26 -7.49
CA ALA A 79 -14.28 -22.06 -7.43
C ALA A 79 -13.17 -21.51 -8.33
N ALA A 80 -13.54 -20.94 -9.49
CA ALA A 80 -12.61 -20.23 -10.37
C ALA A 80 -12.06 -18.96 -9.70
N TRP A 81 -12.92 -18.19 -9.02
CA TRP A 81 -12.51 -17.01 -8.25
C TRP A 81 -11.46 -17.33 -7.19
N GLU A 82 -11.74 -18.30 -6.30
CA GLU A 82 -10.82 -18.70 -5.23
C GLU A 82 -9.43 -19.06 -5.76
N GLU A 83 -9.37 -19.88 -6.82
CA GLU A 83 -8.09 -20.26 -7.43
C GLU A 83 -7.41 -19.08 -8.12
N TYR A 84 -8.19 -18.19 -8.74
CA TYR A 84 -7.65 -17.00 -9.40
C TYR A 84 -7.00 -16.04 -8.39
N ILE A 85 -7.68 -15.75 -7.28
CA ILE A 85 -7.15 -14.92 -6.18
C ILE A 85 -5.87 -15.54 -5.61
N LYS A 86 -5.88 -16.85 -5.35
CA LYS A 86 -4.72 -17.59 -4.86
C LYS A 86 -3.54 -17.55 -5.83
N LEU A 87 -3.79 -17.83 -7.11
CA LEU A 87 -2.77 -17.83 -8.16
C LEU A 87 -2.11 -16.45 -8.31
N ARG A 88 -2.92 -15.39 -8.24
CA ARG A 88 -2.44 -14.01 -8.41
C ARG A 88 -1.89 -13.42 -7.11
N LYS A 89 -1.82 -14.20 -6.02
CA LYS A 89 -1.38 -13.78 -4.69
C LYS A 89 -2.11 -12.50 -4.23
N LEU A 90 -3.39 -12.39 -4.57
CA LEU A 90 -4.21 -11.24 -4.19
C LEU A 90 -4.67 -11.37 -2.76
N ASP A 91 -4.87 -10.24 -2.09
CA ASP A 91 -5.37 -10.23 -0.72
C ASP A 91 -6.79 -10.80 -0.69
N LYS A 92 -6.96 -11.95 -0.02
CA LYS A 92 -8.24 -12.64 0.12
C LYS A 92 -9.32 -11.81 0.82
N TYR A 93 -8.93 -10.82 1.62
CA TYR A 93 -9.86 -9.93 2.32
C TYR A 93 -10.39 -8.85 1.38
N GLU A 94 -9.50 -8.25 0.59
CA GLU A 94 -9.84 -7.24 -0.43
C GLU A 94 -10.66 -7.83 -1.60
N PHE A 95 -10.31 -9.05 -2.00
CA PHE A 95 -10.93 -9.81 -3.07
C PHE A 95 -11.76 -10.98 -2.54
N SER A 96 -12.47 -10.77 -1.44
CA SER A 96 -13.41 -11.75 -0.91
C SER A 96 -14.58 -11.96 -1.87
N TRP A 97 -15.08 -13.19 -1.94
CA TRP A 97 -16.27 -13.51 -2.72
C TRP A 97 -17.48 -12.76 -2.14
N PRO A 98 -18.14 -11.87 -2.92
CA PRO A 98 -19.11 -10.93 -2.36
C PRO A 98 -20.47 -11.57 -2.05
N TRP A 99 -20.76 -12.74 -2.64
CA TRP A 99 -22.04 -13.43 -2.49
C TRP A 99 -21.92 -14.51 -1.42
N GLY A 100 -22.39 -14.19 -0.22
CA GLY A 100 -22.38 -15.13 0.89
C GLY A 100 -23.27 -16.35 0.64
N MET A 101 -23.11 -17.38 1.48
CA MET A 101 -23.80 -18.68 1.37
C MET A 101 -25.33 -18.58 1.25
N ILE A 102 -25.94 -17.55 1.87
CA ILE A 102 -27.39 -17.31 1.86
C ILE A 102 -27.91 -17.02 0.44
N MET A 103 -27.05 -16.52 -0.45
CA MET A 103 -27.43 -16.17 -1.82
C MET A 103 -27.04 -17.24 -2.84
N ALA A 104 -26.43 -18.35 -2.42
CA ALA A 104 -26.09 -19.43 -3.33
C ALA A 104 -27.37 -20.15 -3.80
N PRO A 105 -27.57 -20.36 -5.11
CA PRO A 105 -28.67 -21.18 -5.61
C PRO A 105 -28.63 -22.60 -5.03
N GLY A 106 -29.78 -23.23 -4.85
CA GLY A 106 -29.82 -24.63 -4.40
C GLY A 106 -29.39 -25.59 -5.50
N ALA A 107 -28.80 -26.74 -5.16
CA ALA A 107 -28.35 -27.74 -6.14
C ALA A 107 -29.46 -28.24 -7.10
N TYR A 108 -30.70 -28.18 -6.66
CA TYR A 108 -31.91 -28.55 -7.41
C TYR A 108 -32.71 -27.33 -7.90
N ASP A 109 -32.09 -26.14 -7.95
CA ASP A 109 -32.71 -24.94 -8.48
C ASP A 109 -32.79 -25.01 -10.01
N GLU A 110 -33.93 -25.43 -10.52
CA GLU A 110 -34.19 -25.62 -11.95
C GLU A 110 -34.80 -24.38 -12.62
N ARG A 111 -34.73 -23.19 -12.00
CA ARG A 111 -35.29 -21.95 -12.57
C ARG A 111 -34.76 -21.63 -13.97
N GLU A 112 -33.51 -21.98 -14.26
CA GLU A 112 -32.88 -21.87 -15.59
C GLU A 112 -32.69 -23.25 -16.26
N GLY A 113 -33.37 -24.27 -15.75
CA GLY A 113 -33.25 -25.66 -16.20
C GLY A 113 -32.03 -26.40 -15.64
N LEU A 114 -31.76 -27.58 -16.21
CA LEU A 114 -30.65 -28.44 -15.81
C LEU A 114 -29.33 -28.00 -16.47
N SER A 115 -28.21 -28.16 -15.76
CA SER A 115 -26.88 -27.85 -16.28
C SER A 115 -26.52 -28.73 -17.49
N GLN A 116 -26.45 -28.10 -18.67
CA GLN A 116 -26.02 -28.78 -19.90
C GLN A 116 -24.56 -29.21 -19.83
N ALA A 117 -23.70 -28.44 -19.15
CA ALA A 117 -22.29 -28.78 -18.98
C ALA A 117 -22.10 -30.06 -18.15
N TYR A 118 -22.85 -30.19 -17.05
CA TYR A 118 -22.80 -31.40 -16.23
C TYR A 118 -23.41 -32.60 -16.96
N LYS A 119 -24.53 -32.40 -17.65
CA LYS A 119 -25.16 -33.43 -18.49
C LYS A 119 -24.20 -33.95 -19.57
N ALA A 120 -23.60 -33.05 -20.35
CA ALA A 120 -22.64 -33.41 -21.40
C ALA A 120 -21.41 -34.14 -20.85
N TRP A 121 -20.91 -33.72 -19.68
CA TRP A 121 -19.83 -34.42 -19.00
C TRP A 121 -20.23 -35.84 -18.58
N ARG A 122 -21.43 -36.04 -18.01
CA ARG A 122 -21.93 -37.39 -17.67
C ARG A 122 -22.04 -38.29 -18.89
N GLU A 123 -22.61 -37.76 -19.99
CA GLU A 123 -22.75 -38.50 -21.26
C GLU A 123 -21.37 -38.91 -21.82
N ALA A 124 -20.39 -38.00 -21.77
CA ALA A 124 -19.02 -38.29 -22.21
C ALA A 124 -18.32 -39.37 -21.35
N GLU A 125 -18.65 -39.46 -20.05
CA GLU A 125 -18.17 -40.49 -19.13
C GLU A 125 -19.00 -41.80 -19.20
N GLY A 126 -19.88 -41.95 -20.20
CA GLY A 126 -20.72 -43.14 -20.38
C GLY A 126 -21.81 -43.32 -19.33
N GLN A 127 -22.13 -42.25 -18.58
CA GLN A 127 -23.16 -42.26 -17.56
C GLN A 127 -24.52 -41.88 -18.16
N PRO A 128 -25.63 -42.55 -17.77
CA PRO A 128 -26.94 -42.21 -18.29
C PRO A 128 -27.31 -40.78 -17.87
N ALA A 129 -27.62 -39.92 -18.84
CA ALA A 129 -28.17 -38.60 -18.56
C ALA A 129 -29.55 -38.78 -17.92
N SER A 130 -29.79 -38.07 -16.82
CA SER A 130 -31.14 -38.00 -16.25
C SER A 130 -32.08 -37.45 -17.30
N THR A 131 -33.03 -38.27 -17.74
CA THR A 131 -34.20 -37.75 -18.44
C THR A 131 -34.97 -36.89 -17.44
N PRO A 132 -35.43 -35.68 -17.82
CA PRO A 132 -36.32 -34.90 -16.99
C PRO A 132 -37.45 -35.83 -16.55
N LYS A 133 -37.55 -36.11 -15.25
CA LYS A 133 -38.68 -36.88 -14.74
C LYS A 133 -39.90 -36.06 -15.10
N ASP A 134 -40.72 -36.54 -16.04
CA ASP A 134 -42.01 -35.94 -16.33
C ASP A 134 -42.67 -35.61 -14.98
N PRO A 135 -43.10 -34.37 -14.75
CA PRO A 135 -43.72 -33.99 -13.49
C PRO A 135 -44.90 -34.93 -13.30
N LYS A 136 -44.74 -35.91 -12.40
CA LYS A 136 -45.76 -36.90 -12.11
C LYS A 136 -47.00 -36.13 -11.71
N ASN A 137 -47.96 -36.12 -12.63
CA ASN A 137 -49.31 -35.62 -12.43
C ASN A 137 -49.81 -36.17 -11.09
N PRO A 138 -50.10 -35.32 -10.08
CA PRO A 138 -50.54 -35.80 -8.77
C PRO A 138 -51.91 -36.45 -8.96
N LYS A 139 -51.94 -37.79 -9.04
CA LYS A 139 -53.19 -38.56 -8.98
C LYS A 139 -53.82 -38.38 -7.61
N ASP A 140 -55.06 -37.91 -7.65
CA ASP A 140 -56.08 -37.82 -6.61
C ASP A 140 -55.88 -38.67 -5.34
N PRO A 141 -56.07 -38.08 -4.14
CA PRO A 141 -56.23 -38.85 -2.91
C PRO A 141 -57.67 -39.36 -2.81
N LYS A 142 -57.93 -40.61 -3.24
CA LYS A 142 -59.13 -41.37 -2.87
C LYS A 142 -58.79 -42.29 -1.71
N GLY A 143 -59.22 -41.94 -0.50
CA GLY A 143 -59.07 -42.82 0.66
C GLY A 143 -59.38 -42.16 2.00
N ALA A 144 -60.58 -41.58 2.13
CA ALA A 144 -61.10 -41.14 3.42
C ALA A 144 -61.29 -42.35 4.37
N LYS A 145 -60.55 -42.37 5.49
CA LYS A 145 -60.97 -43.06 6.71
C LYS A 145 -61.22 -42.03 7.82
N LYS A 146 -62.51 -41.78 8.00
CA LYS A 146 -63.26 -41.31 9.18
C LYS A 146 -62.48 -41.31 10.52
N PRO A 147 -62.44 -40.16 11.23
CA PRO A 147 -62.36 -40.13 12.68
C PRO A 147 -63.72 -39.79 13.30
N GLU A 148 -64.07 -40.56 14.32
CA GLU A 148 -65.22 -40.39 15.22
C GLU A 148 -64.90 -39.34 16.30
N PRO A 149 -65.89 -38.59 16.84
CA PRO A 149 -65.64 -37.42 17.65
C PRO A 149 -65.71 -37.75 19.16
N LYS A 150 -64.76 -37.24 19.97
CA LYS A 150 -64.99 -37.10 21.42
C LYS A 150 -64.34 -35.87 22.04
N ARG A 151 -65.26 -35.06 22.60
CA ARG A 151 -65.24 -34.29 23.85
C ARG A 151 -64.41 -33.01 23.96
N ALA A 152 -65.19 -31.94 24.06
CA ALA A 152 -64.91 -30.71 24.79
C ALA A 152 -64.89 -30.95 26.32
N ASP A 153 -64.08 -30.14 27.02
CA ASP A 153 -64.42 -29.30 28.19
C ASP A 153 -63.12 -28.87 28.94
N PRO A 154 -63.11 -27.87 29.86
CA PRO A 154 -62.90 -26.47 29.49
C PRO A 154 -61.89 -25.73 30.42
N GLN A 155 -61.75 -24.42 30.20
CA GLN A 155 -61.35 -23.39 31.17
C GLN A 155 -59.91 -23.36 31.74
N GLY A 156 -59.33 -22.16 31.69
CA GLY A 156 -58.12 -21.84 32.43
C GLY A 156 -57.59 -20.43 32.17
N SER A 157 -58.39 -19.42 32.49
CA SER A 157 -57.99 -18.02 32.59
C SER A 157 -56.82 -17.80 33.56
N GLY A 158 -55.84 -16.96 33.19
CA GLY A 158 -54.81 -16.50 34.13
C GLY A 158 -53.99 -15.33 33.59
N LYS A 159 -54.33 -14.12 34.04
CA LYS A 159 -53.56 -12.87 33.90
C LYS A 159 -52.28 -12.88 34.80
N PRO A 160 -51.34 -11.95 34.60
CA PRO A 160 -49.95 -12.05 35.07
C PRO A 160 -49.76 -11.43 36.46
N PRO A 161 -48.59 -11.66 37.10
CA PRO A 161 -48.11 -10.78 38.15
C PRO A 161 -46.90 -9.95 37.72
N ALA A 162 -46.90 -8.74 38.27
CA ALA A 162 -45.82 -7.78 38.27
C ALA A 162 -44.82 -8.04 39.42
N GLN A 163 -43.69 -7.34 39.32
CA GLN A 163 -42.87 -6.76 40.40
C GLN A 163 -41.94 -7.68 41.22
N GLN A 164 -40.63 -7.39 41.14
CA GLN A 164 -39.74 -6.93 42.24
C GLN A 164 -38.32 -6.75 41.65
N GLN A 165 -37.73 -5.55 41.60
CA GLN A 165 -37.05 -4.81 42.66
C GLN A 165 -35.83 -5.52 43.28
N GLY A 166 -34.66 -4.96 42.99
CA GLY A 166 -33.35 -5.16 43.63
C GLY A 166 -32.27 -4.59 42.71
N GLY A 167 -31.51 -3.53 42.98
CA GLY A 167 -31.26 -2.81 44.22
C GLY A 167 -29.86 -3.10 44.79
N ILE A 168 -28.79 -2.71 44.10
CA ILE A 168 -27.40 -2.54 44.62
C ILE A 168 -26.73 -1.48 43.71
N SER A 169 -26.50 -0.22 44.10
CA SER A 169 -25.63 0.38 45.14
C SER A 169 -24.17 0.61 44.71
N SER A 170 -23.77 1.89 44.72
CA SER A 170 -22.41 2.49 44.74
C SER A 170 -21.53 2.29 43.49
N SER A 171 -20.72 3.25 42.99
CA SER A 171 -20.00 4.40 43.56
C SER A 171 -19.67 5.40 42.44
N VAL A 172 -20.02 6.70 42.52
CA VAL A 172 -19.20 7.80 43.08
C VAL A 172 -17.80 7.89 42.48
N TRP A 173 -17.59 8.79 41.51
CA TRP A 173 -16.36 9.58 41.35
C TRP A 173 -16.68 10.99 40.86
N ALA A 174 -15.97 11.94 41.46
CA ALA A 174 -16.33 13.33 41.61
C ALA A 174 -15.87 14.22 40.44
N ARG A 175 -16.66 15.27 40.20
CA ARG A 175 -16.25 16.52 39.52
C ARG A 175 -15.28 17.32 40.39
N PRO A 176 -14.36 18.09 39.77
CA PRO A 176 -14.02 19.44 40.23
C PRO A 176 -14.51 20.45 39.17
N ARG A 177 -15.48 21.33 39.44
CA ARG A 177 -15.41 22.63 40.14
C ARG A 177 -14.37 23.60 39.59
N ASN A 178 -14.87 24.54 38.78
CA ASN A 178 -14.32 25.87 38.52
C ASN A 178 -13.93 26.61 39.80
N PRO A 179 -13.02 27.58 39.67
CA PRO A 179 -13.22 28.90 40.26
C PRO A 179 -13.32 29.99 39.19
N ALA A 180 -14.26 30.92 39.44
CA ALA A 180 -14.38 32.21 38.80
C ALA A 180 -13.58 33.28 39.58
N GLN A 181 -13.56 34.51 39.03
CA GLN A 181 -13.08 35.81 39.54
C GLN A 181 -11.65 36.18 39.10
N GLN A 182 -11.32 37.38 38.59
CA GLN A 182 -11.91 38.73 38.62
C GLN A 182 -11.45 39.49 37.34
N GLN A 183 -12.33 40.22 36.64
CA GLN A 183 -12.46 41.69 36.66
C GLN A 183 -11.14 42.50 36.61
N GLY A 184 -10.97 43.26 35.51
CA GLY A 184 -9.93 44.28 35.38
C GLY A 184 -9.74 44.80 33.94
N GLY A 185 -10.68 45.60 33.43
CA GLY A 185 -10.37 46.67 32.46
C GLY A 185 -10.43 48.02 33.19
N PRO A 186 -10.08 49.17 32.59
CA PRO A 186 -9.80 49.42 31.16
C PRO A 186 -8.51 50.23 30.91
N SER A 187 -8.01 50.26 29.67
CA SER A 187 -7.50 51.53 29.12
C SER A 187 -7.38 51.50 27.60
N THR A 188 -7.81 52.60 27.03
CA THR A 188 -7.92 52.94 25.62
C THR A 188 -6.58 53.31 25.00
N SER A 189 -6.31 52.87 23.77
CA SER A 189 -5.48 53.67 22.84
C SER A 189 -5.93 53.47 21.40
N ARG A 190 -6.40 54.58 20.83
CA ARG A 190 -6.71 54.82 19.43
C ARG A 190 -5.47 54.60 18.55
N GLY A 191 -5.66 54.02 17.37
CA GLY A 191 -4.69 53.99 16.26
C GLY A 191 -5.35 53.49 14.98
N PRO A 192 -4.93 53.93 13.78
CA PRO A 192 -5.86 54.50 12.80
C PRO A 192 -6.34 53.56 11.68
N LYS A 193 -7.46 53.99 11.07
CA LYS A 193 -8.14 53.43 9.89
C LYS A 193 -7.20 53.19 8.68
N PRO A 194 -7.50 52.17 7.85
CA PRO A 194 -6.82 51.95 6.58
C PRO A 194 -7.37 52.87 5.46
N PRO A 195 -6.55 53.37 4.54
CA PRO A 195 -7.04 54.02 3.32
C PRO A 195 -7.42 53.01 2.25
N LYS A 196 -8.51 53.33 1.53
CA LYS A 196 -9.01 52.65 0.33
C LYS A 196 -8.28 53.15 -0.94
N PRO A 197 -8.41 52.44 -2.07
CA PRO A 197 -7.41 52.39 -3.13
C PRO A 197 -7.63 53.41 -4.25
N GLY A 198 -6.54 53.78 -4.90
CA GLY A 198 -6.55 54.34 -6.25
C GLY A 198 -5.39 55.29 -6.52
N GLN A 199 -4.45 54.91 -7.39
CA GLN A 199 -4.17 55.66 -8.62
C GLN A 199 -3.04 55.00 -9.42
N LYS A 200 -3.26 55.00 -10.74
CA LYS A 200 -2.34 54.66 -11.81
C LYS A 200 -1.15 55.63 -11.86
N GLN A 201 -0.03 55.12 -12.39
CA GLN A 201 1.11 55.76 -13.09
C GLN A 201 2.41 55.20 -12.50
N GLY A 202 3.42 54.76 -13.26
CA GLY A 202 3.64 54.79 -14.69
C GLY A 202 4.75 53.78 -15.03
N GLY A 203 4.81 53.38 -16.29
CA GLY A 203 5.83 52.48 -16.78
C GLY A 203 7.21 53.13 -16.77
N SER A 204 8.23 52.32 -16.45
CA SER A 204 9.59 52.60 -16.87
C SER A 204 10.24 51.30 -17.30
N SER A 205 10.60 51.28 -18.58
CA SER A 205 11.32 50.23 -19.29
C SER A 205 12.72 50.03 -18.71
N VAL A 206 13.08 48.79 -18.40
CA VAL A 206 14.48 48.40 -18.18
C VAL A 206 14.82 47.31 -19.20
N THR A 207 15.79 47.62 -20.05
CA THR A 207 16.39 46.76 -21.06
C THR A 207 17.28 45.68 -20.41
N PRO A 208 17.46 44.50 -21.05
CA PRO A 208 18.23 43.40 -20.48
C PRO A 208 19.74 43.66 -20.62
N ARG A 209 20.46 43.46 -19.51
CA ARG A 209 21.92 43.56 -19.42
C ARG A 209 22.56 42.26 -19.93
N VAL A 210 23.38 42.40 -20.96
CA VAL A 210 24.22 41.35 -21.58
C VAL A 210 25.32 40.89 -20.60
N PRO A 211 25.57 39.59 -20.42
CA PRO A 211 26.72 39.09 -19.67
C PRO A 211 28.01 39.09 -20.52
N PRO A 212 29.18 39.42 -19.95
CA PRO A 212 30.43 39.46 -20.69
C PRO A 212 31.05 38.07 -20.94
N LYS A 213 31.65 37.98 -22.12
CA LYS A 213 32.41 36.88 -22.71
C LYS A 213 33.74 36.65 -21.96
N PRO A 214 34.16 35.41 -21.64
CA PRO A 214 35.54 35.16 -21.24
C PRO A 214 36.46 35.01 -22.45
N ALA A 215 37.62 35.65 -22.36
CA ALA A 215 38.68 35.66 -23.36
C ALA A 215 39.48 34.35 -23.35
N SER A 216 39.80 33.90 -24.55
CA SER A 216 40.82 32.90 -24.88
C SER A 216 42.18 33.58 -24.98
N ASP A 217 43.23 33.01 -24.39
CA ASP A 217 44.45 32.56 -25.12
C ASP A 217 45.62 32.20 -24.20
N GLN A 218 46.51 31.38 -24.79
CA GLN A 218 47.86 30.93 -24.40
C GLN A 218 47.94 29.55 -23.74
N ARG A 219 48.27 28.46 -24.45
CA ARG A 219 49.45 28.08 -25.27
C ARG A 219 50.57 27.42 -24.44
N ALA A 220 50.56 26.09 -24.51
CA ALA A 220 51.65 25.11 -24.67
C ALA A 220 52.97 25.27 -23.90
N THR A 221 53.34 24.20 -23.19
CA THR A 221 54.61 23.49 -23.40
C THR A 221 54.46 21.98 -23.23
N SER A 222 55.23 21.27 -24.05
CA SER A 222 55.32 19.83 -24.25
C SER A 222 56.46 19.18 -23.46
N SER A 223 56.39 17.85 -23.33
CA SER A 223 57.46 16.81 -23.19
C SER A 223 57.12 15.90 -22.01
N GLY A 224 57.22 14.58 -22.02
CA GLY A 224 57.60 13.48 -22.92
C GLY A 224 57.23 12.21 -22.11
N ALA A 225 57.36 10.95 -22.47
CA ALA A 225 57.80 10.20 -23.63
C ALA A 225 57.24 8.77 -23.43
N ASP A 226 56.96 8.09 -24.53
CA ASP A 226 57.11 6.65 -24.78
C ASP A 226 56.82 5.60 -23.70
N ARG A 227 55.82 4.74 -23.98
CA ARG A 227 55.97 3.27 -24.10
C ARG A 227 54.66 2.60 -24.54
N LYS A 228 54.75 1.86 -25.66
CA LYS A 228 53.87 0.78 -26.13
C LYS A 228 54.81 -0.36 -26.61
N PRO A 229 54.35 -1.59 -26.93
CA PRO A 229 53.07 -2.25 -26.68
C PRO A 229 53.22 -3.68 -26.08
N SER A 230 52.13 -4.27 -25.56
CA SER A 230 52.01 -5.74 -25.53
C SER A 230 50.55 -6.22 -25.54
N SER A 231 50.28 -7.05 -26.55
CA SER A 231 49.33 -8.16 -26.68
C SER A 231 47.86 -8.06 -26.22
N GLN A 232 46.97 -8.11 -27.23
CA GLN A 232 45.59 -8.62 -27.18
C GLN A 232 45.52 -10.07 -26.67
N PRO A 233 44.32 -10.52 -26.25
CA PRO A 233 43.69 -11.55 -27.06
C PRO A 233 42.18 -11.36 -27.34
N ALA A 234 41.84 -11.86 -28.54
CA ALA A 234 40.57 -12.30 -29.12
C ALA A 234 39.25 -12.18 -28.34
N ALA A 235 38.28 -11.57 -29.01
CA ALA A 235 36.86 -11.61 -28.72
C ALA A 235 36.19 -12.94 -29.16
N PRO A 236 35.08 -13.35 -28.54
CA PRO A 236 34.09 -14.18 -29.18
C PRO A 236 32.78 -13.42 -29.49
N ALA A 237 32.32 -13.66 -30.73
CA ALA A 237 31.01 -13.51 -31.34
C ALA A 237 29.82 -13.03 -30.46
N GLN A 238 29.24 -11.91 -30.85
CA GLN A 238 27.85 -11.56 -30.53
C GLN A 238 26.92 -12.10 -31.63
N VAL A 239 26.00 -12.96 -31.24
CA VAL A 239 24.87 -13.44 -32.06
C VAL A 239 23.57 -13.11 -31.32
N ALA A 240 22.64 -12.52 -32.07
CA ALA A 240 21.20 -12.40 -31.83
C ALA A 240 20.70 -11.38 -30.79
N GLU A 241 20.47 -10.15 -31.27
CA GLU A 241 19.37 -9.31 -30.77
C GLU A 241 18.41 -8.95 -31.92
N SER A 242 17.12 -9.09 -31.61
CA SER A 242 15.95 -8.35 -32.13
C SER A 242 14.83 -9.19 -32.73
N SER A 243 14.09 -9.86 -31.84
CA SER A 243 12.73 -10.38 -32.09
C SER A 243 11.62 -9.32 -31.88
N ALA A 244 11.98 -8.05 -31.59
CA ALA A 244 10.99 -7.00 -31.30
C ALA A 244 10.58 -6.18 -32.55
N ALA A 245 11.40 -6.18 -33.61
CA ALA A 245 11.10 -5.44 -34.85
C ALA A 245 10.15 -6.18 -35.81
N ALA A 246 9.99 -7.50 -35.68
CA ALA A 246 9.14 -8.30 -36.55
C ALA A 246 7.64 -8.19 -36.20
N LEU A 247 7.29 -7.93 -34.93
CA LEU A 247 5.89 -7.83 -34.50
C LEU A 247 5.22 -6.48 -34.85
N ALA A 248 6.01 -5.42 -35.07
CA ALA A 248 5.48 -4.10 -35.39
C ALA A 248 5.00 -3.96 -36.85
N ARG A 249 5.44 -4.83 -37.77
CA ARG A 249 5.05 -4.78 -39.19
C ARG A 249 3.78 -5.58 -39.52
N ALA A 250 3.25 -6.40 -38.61
CA ALA A 250 2.08 -7.24 -38.86
C ALA A 250 0.72 -6.54 -38.57
N ARG A 251 0.70 -5.31 -38.04
CA ARG A 251 -0.54 -4.62 -37.62
C ARG A 251 -0.97 -3.43 -38.48
N ALA A 252 -0.24 -3.07 -39.53
CA ALA A 252 -0.60 -1.98 -40.42
C ALA A 252 -1.03 -2.51 -41.79
N GLY A 253 -2.31 -2.91 -41.92
CA GLY A 253 -2.85 -3.25 -43.23
C GLY A 253 -4.17 -4.00 -43.22
N LYS A 254 -5.27 -3.34 -42.84
CA LYS A 254 -6.62 -3.73 -43.30
C LYS A 254 -7.50 -2.48 -43.38
N LYS A 255 -7.77 -2.05 -44.62
CA LYS A 255 -8.76 -1.03 -44.98
C LYS A 255 -10.19 -1.58 -44.78
N PRO A 256 -11.19 -0.72 -44.51
CA PRO A 256 -12.58 -1.14 -44.35
C PRO A 256 -13.24 -1.38 -45.71
N GLY A 257 -13.90 -2.54 -45.84
CA GLY A 257 -14.72 -2.90 -46.99
C GLY A 257 -16.16 -2.42 -46.84
N ASN A 258 -16.70 -1.91 -47.96
CA ASN A 258 -18.03 -1.36 -48.16
C ASN A 258 -19.18 -2.25 -47.65
N VAL A 259 -20.19 -1.57 -47.09
CA VAL A 259 -21.55 -2.09 -46.86
C VAL A 259 -22.44 -1.68 -48.03
N PRO A 260 -23.21 -2.60 -48.64
CA PRO A 260 -24.43 -2.26 -49.36
C PRO A 260 -25.67 -2.42 -48.45
N PRO A 261 -26.68 -1.54 -48.57
CA PRO A 261 -27.92 -1.64 -47.82
C PRO A 261 -28.87 -2.66 -48.49
N HIS A 262 -30.12 -2.71 -48.02
CA HIS A 262 -31.25 -3.55 -48.47
C HIS A 262 -31.41 -4.89 -47.71
N LEU A 263 -32.29 -4.89 -46.70
CA LEU A 263 -33.47 -5.76 -46.68
C LEU A 263 -34.36 -5.44 -45.46
N ALA A 264 -35.46 -4.76 -45.75
CA ALA A 264 -36.64 -4.71 -44.92
C ALA A 264 -37.55 -5.93 -45.24
N HIS A 265 -38.35 -6.33 -44.25
CA HIS A 265 -39.47 -7.27 -44.30
C HIS A 265 -39.17 -8.76 -44.51
N LYS A 266 -39.32 -9.54 -43.43
CA LYS A 266 -40.31 -10.65 -43.34
C LYS A 266 -40.36 -11.21 -41.91
N LEU A 267 -41.30 -10.71 -41.13
CA LEU A 267 -41.95 -11.49 -40.06
C LEU A 267 -42.79 -12.55 -40.75
N GLY A 268 -42.39 -13.80 -40.60
CA GLY A 268 -43.14 -14.96 -41.06
C GLY A 268 -43.11 -16.02 -39.98
N ASP A 269 -44.25 -16.23 -39.35
CA ASP A 269 -44.56 -17.39 -38.52
C ASP A 269 -44.12 -18.68 -39.23
N ASN A 270 -43.29 -19.46 -38.54
CA ASN A 270 -42.97 -20.83 -38.93
C ASN A 270 -42.77 -21.66 -37.66
N THR A 271 -43.86 -21.95 -36.96
CA THR A 271 -43.97 -23.12 -36.10
C THR A 271 -44.01 -24.37 -36.98
N LYS A 272 -42.84 -24.74 -37.54
CA LYS A 272 -42.62 -26.07 -38.11
C LYS A 272 -41.99 -26.94 -37.03
N THR A 273 -42.76 -27.93 -36.60
CA THR A 273 -42.32 -29.12 -35.88
C THR A 273 -40.96 -29.57 -36.40
N LYS A 274 -39.93 -29.36 -35.58
CA LYS A 274 -38.57 -29.83 -35.82
C LYS A 274 -38.63 -31.35 -35.75
N ALA A 275 -38.46 -32.03 -36.89
CA ALA A 275 -38.37 -33.48 -36.95
C ALA A 275 -37.29 -33.93 -35.96
N GLU A 276 -37.56 -34.98 -35.20
CA GLU A 276 -36.57 -35.60 -34.33
C GLU A 276 -35.34 -35.97 -35.18
N PRO A 277 -34.12 -35.64 -34.71
CA PRO A 277 -32.89 -36.02 -35.41
C PRO A 277 -32.89 -37.52 -35.62
N THR A 278 -32.54 -37.96 -36.83
CA THR A 278 -32.44 -39.37 -37.11
C THR A 278 -31.35 -40.00 -36.21
N PRO A 279 -31.44 -41.30 -35.88
CA PRO A 279 -30.44 -41.96 -35.04
C PRO A 279 -28.99 -41.75 -35.54
N ASP A 280 -28.82 -41.63 -36.86
CA ASP A 280 -27.53 -41.37 -37.49
C ASP A 280 -27.02 -39.94 -37.24
N GLU A 281 -27.89 -38.92 -37.30
CA GLU A 281 -27.54 -37.53 -36.97
C GLU A 281 -27.21 -37.36 -35.47
N ALA A 282 -27.91 -38.07 -34.60
CA ALA A 282 -27.63 -38.08 -33.16
C ALA A 282 -26.28 -38.75 -32.84
N HIS A 283 -25.97 -39.86 -33.53
CA HIS A 283 -24.69 -40.54 -33.40
C HIS A 283 -23.53 -39.68 -33.92
N GLU A 284 -23.68 -39.01 -35.06
CA GLU A 284 -22.66 -38.10 -35.61
C GLU A 284 -22.42 -36.89 -34.70
N ALA A 285 -23.48 -36.31 -34.12
CA ALA A 285 -23.36 -35.23 -33.14
C ALA A 285 -22.64 -35.69 -31.85
N ALA A 286 -22.90 -36.91 -31.38
CA ALA A 286 -22.21 -37.48 -30.23
C ALA A 286 -20.71 -37.70 -30.51
N LEU A 287 -20.36 -38.17 -31.71
CA LEU A 287 -18.98 -38.36 -32.13
C LEU A 287 -18.23 -37.03 -32.27
N ALA A 288 -18.90 -36.00 -32.82
CA ALA A 288 -18.35 -34.65 -32.87
C ALA A 288 -18.15 -34.04 -31.47
N ALA A 289 -19.06 -34.31 -30.52
CA ALA A 289 -18.93 -33.87 -29.13
C ALA A 289 -17.77 -34.59 -28.42
N ALA A 290 -17.62 -35.90 -28.62
CA ALA A 290 -16.51 -36.69 -28.09
C ALA A 290 -15.15 -36.17 -28.62
N ASN A 291 -15.05 -35.91 -29.93
CA ASN A 291 -13.84 -35.35 -30.52
C ASN A 291 -13.49 -33.95 -29.98
N ARG A 292 -14.50 -33.09 -29.75
CA ARG A 292 -14.28 -31.79 -29.09
C ARG A 292 -13.82 -31.97 -27.64
N ALA A 293 -14.36 -32.95 -26.91
CA ALA A 293 -13.94 -33.24 -25.54
C ALA A 293 -12.47 -33.69 -25.49
N THR A 294 -12.04 -34.55 -26.43
CA THR A 294 -10.64 -34.99 -26.53
C THR A 294 -9.72 -33.83 -26.91
N ALA A 295 -10.08 -33.02 -27.91
CA ALA A 295 -9.30 -31.84 -28.29
C ALA A 295 -9.21 -30.81 -27.15
N ASN A 296 -10.29 -30.60 -26.38
CA ASN A 296 -10.25 -29.76 -25.20
C ASN A 296 -9.35 -30.35 -24.11
N ARG A 297 -9.34 -31.68 -23.93
CA ARG A 297 -8.45 -32.34 -22.96
C ARG A 297 -6.96 -32.17 -23.32
N GLU A 298 -6.62 -32.30 -24.60
CA GLU A 298 -5.26 -32.05 -25.08
C GLU A 298 -4.85 -30.58 -24.90
N LYS A 299 -5.73 -29.65 -25.25
CA LYS A 299 -5.50 -28.21 -25.06
C LYS A 299 -5.35 -27.83 -23.59
N ILE A 300 -6.15 -28.44 -22.70
CA ILE A 300 -6.00 -28.28 -21.25
C ILE A 300 -4.64 -28.83 -20.80
N SER A 301 -4.21 -29.98 -21.31
CA SER A 301 -2.88 -30.55 -20.98
C SER A 301 -1.73 -29.66 -21.43
N GLU A 302 -1.83 -29.04 -22.61
CA GLU A 302 -0.86 -28.07 -23.12
C GLU A 302 -0.81 -26.82 -22.24
N LEU A 303 -1.97 -26.23 -21.93
CA LEU A 303 -2.08 -25.09 -21.01
C LEU A 303 -1.57 -25.43 -19.61
N TRP A 304 -1.77 -26.67 -19.13
CA TRP A 304 -1.25 -27.13 -17.85
C TRP A 304 0.28 -27.29 -17.86
N SER A 305 0.86 -27.72 -18.98
CA SER A 305 2.30 -27.80 -19.18
C SER A 305 2.95 -26.41 -19.23
N GLU A 306 2.34 -25.45 -19.94
CA GLU A 306 2.77 -24.05 -19.92
C GLU A 306 2.68 -23.47 -18.50
N PHE A 307 1.59 -23.75 -17.78
CA PHE A 307 1.38 -23.34 -16.39
C PHE A 307 2.44 -23.91 -15.44
N GLN A 308 2.81 -25.19 -15.57
CA GLN A 308 3.93 -25.80 -14.83
C GLN A 308 5.25 -25.07 -15.12
N GLY A 309 5.48 -24.64 -16.36
CA GLY A 309 6.61 -23.79 -16.74
C GLY A 309 6.63 -22.43 -16.03
N PHE A 310 5.47 -21.82 -15.79
CA PHE A 310 5.36 -20.61 -14.96
C PHE A 310 5.67 -20.88 -13.49
N SER A 311 5.16 -21.98 -12.93
CA SER A 311 5.42 -22.37 -11.53
C SER A 311 6.91 -22.62 -11.26
N LEU A 312 7.63 -23.24 -12.20
CA LEU A 312 9.07 -23.44 -12.07
C LEU A 312 9.84 -22.12 -12.10
N LYS A 313 9.47 -21.19 -13.00
CA LYS A 313 10.08 -19.85 -13.05
C LYS A 313 9.84 -19.07 -11.76
N GLU A 314 8.64 -19.16 -11.19
CA GLU A 314 8.31 -18.53 -9.92
C GLU A 314 9.12 -19.13 -8.77
N LYS A 315 9.27 -20.45 -8.72
CA LYS A 315 10.10 -21.13 -7.72
C LYS A 315 11.58 -20.72 -7.80
N ILE A 316 12.14 -20.64 -9.01
CA ILE A 316 13.52 -20.17 -9.22
C ILE A 316 13.66 -18.71 -8.78
N ALA A 317 12.68 -17.86 -9.08
CA ALA A 317 12.67 -16.47 -8.64
C ALA A 317 12.60 -16.37 -7.11
N GLU A 318 11.75 -17.17 -6.46
CA GLU A 318 11.64 -17.25 -4.99
C GLU A 318 12.95 -17.72 -4.34
N GLU A 319 13.57 -18.79 -4.85
CA GLU A 319 14.86 -19.29 -4.37
C GLU A 319 15.98 -18.25 -4.56
N THR A 320 15.97 -17.52 -5.68
CA THR A 320 16.93 -16.44 -5.94
C THR A 320 16.75 -15.28 -4.96
N ILE A 321 15.50 -14.88 -4.68
CA ILE A 321 15.17 -13.85 -3.69
C ILE A 321 15.57 -14.31 -2.28
N GLU A 322 15.33 -15.56 -1.92
CA GLU A 322 15.72 -16.10 -0.60
C GLU A 322 17.24 -16.16 -0.43
N LYS A 323 17.97 -16.58 -1.48
CA LYS A 323 19.43 -16.57 -1.49
C LYS A 323 19.97 -15.15 -1.32
N ALA A 324 19.44 -14.17 -2.07
CA ALA A 324 19.81 -12.77 -1.93
C ALA A 324 19.56 -12.23 -0.51
N LYS A 325 18.42 -12.58 0.10
CA LYS A 325 18.11 -12.21 1.50
C LYS A 325 19.11 -12.82 2.49
N LYS A 326 19.52 -14.08 2.30
CA LYS A 326 20.51 -14.74 3.17
C LYS A 326 21.89 -14.09 3.03
N GLU A 327 22.31 -13.77 1.80
CA GLU A 327 23.57 -13.07 1.55
C GLU A 327 23.56 -11.65 2.15
N GLU A 328 22.46 -10.92 2.02
CA GLU A 328 22.28 -9.61 2.64
C GLU A 328 22.33 -9.69 4.17
N ALA A 329 21.62 -10.65 4.78
CA ALA A 329 21.67 -10.86 6.22
C ALA A 329 23.08 -11.24 6.72
N ALA A 330 23.83 -12.02 5.95
CA ALA A 330 25.22 -12.36 6.28
C ALA A 330 26.14 -11.14 6.20
N LYS A 331 25.98 -10.27 5.19
CA LYS A 331 26.72 -9.00 5.10
C LYS A 331 26.43 -8.08 6.29
N TRP A 332 25.16 -7.97 6.68
CA TRP A 332 24.77 -7.19 7.87
C TRP A 332 25.39 -7.72 9.15
N LYS A 333 25.38 -9.05 9.33
CA LYS A 333 26.00 -9.69 10.48
C LYS A 333 27.52 -9.46 10.53
N ASP A 334 28.21 -9.60 9.40
CA ASP A 334 29.65 -9.31 9.30
C ASP A 334 29.96 -7.83 9.62
N LEU A 335 29.11 -6.90 9.16
CA LEU A 335 29.24 -5.48 9.47
C LEU A 335 29.01 -5.21 10.96
N GLU A 336 27.98 -5.81 11.55
CA GLU A 336 27.70 -5.72 12.99
C GLU A 336 28.86 -6.27 13.83
N ASP A 337 29.39 -7.45 13.48
CA ASP A 337 30.54 -8.06 14.17
C ASP A 337 31.78 -7.15 14.08
N LYS A 338 32.09 -6.61 12.89
CA LYS A 338 33.22 -5.67 12.69
C LYS A 338 33.05 -4.38 13.49
N SER A 339 31.85 -3.80 13.46
CA SER A 339 31.49 -2.62 14.24
C SER A 339 31.62 -2.89 15.74
N TYR A 340 31.18 -4.07 16.20
CA TYR A 340 31.31 -4.49 17.58
C TYR A 340 32.78 -4.66 18.01
N TYR A 341 33.65 -5.24 17.16
CA TYR A 341 35.08 -5.34 17.48
C TYR A 341 35.76 -3.98 17.55
N ARG A 342 35.48 -3.06 16.61
CA ARG A 342 35.99 -1.68 16.66
C ARG A 342 35.53 -0.98 17.93
N PHE A 343 34.26 -1.17 18.26
CA PHE A 343 33.65 -0.65 19.48
C PHE A 343 34.34 -1.18 20.75
N GLN A 344 34.57 -2.49 20.85
CA GLN A 344 35.27 -3.10 21.99
C GLN A 344 36.72 -2.61 22.10
N ALA A 345 37.44 -2.50 20.97
CA ALA A 345 38.78 -1.92 20.94
C ALA A 345 38.77 -0.46 21.42
N ARG A 346 37.71 0.30 21.08
CA ARG A 346 37.55 1.68 21.54
C ARG A 346 37.28 1.77 23.04
N LEU A 347 36.37 0.94 23.56
CA LEU A 347 36.12 0.86 25.00
C LEU A 347 37.40 0.51 25.77
N ALA A 348 38.22 -0.41 25.23
CA ALA A 348 39.53 -0.73 25.82
C ALA A 348 40.46 0.49 25.82
N SER A 349 40.56 1.23 24.70
CA SER A 349 41.37 2.44 24.59
C SER A 349 40.92 3.56 25.55
N LEU A 350 39.61 3.75 25.74
CA LEU A 350 39.07 4.73 26.69
C LEU A 350 39.38 4.35 28.16
N ARG A 351 39.36 3.06 28.48
CA ARG A 351 39.76 2.55 29.81
C ARG A 351 41.25 2.74 30.06
N GLU A 352 42.09 2.42 29.07
CA GLU A 352 43.55 2.64 29.14
C GLU A 352 43.89 4.13 29.31
N ALA A 353 43.12 5.01 28.69
CA ALA A 353 43.26 6.46 28.84
C ALA A 353 42.72 7.00 30.19
N GLY A 354 42.17 6.15 31.06
CA GLY A 354 41.56 6.55 32.33
C GLY A 354 40.30 7.41 32.17
N LYS A 355 39.70 7.45 30.98
CA LYS A 355 38.46 8.19 30.71
C LYS A 355 37.21 7.42 31.13
N LEU A 356 37.33 6.12 31.32
CA LEU A 356 36.25 5.22 31.68
C LEU A 356 36.67 4.44 32.92
N GLU A 357 35.94 4.59 34.03
CA GLU A 357 36.16 3.75 35.22
C GLU A 357 35.72 2.30 34.95
N TYR A 358 36.37 1.35 35.62
CA TYR A 358 36.01 -0.08 35.53
C TYR A 358 34.53 -0.28 35.88
N PRO A 359 33.84 -1.24 35.23
CA PRO A 359 32.39 -1.33 35.29
C PRO A 359 31.91 -1.51 36.73
N VAL A 360 31.24 -0.47 37.24
CA VAL A 360 30.19 -0.66 38.23
C VAL A 360 29.18 -1.60 37.58
N MET A 361 28.72 -2.63 38.29
CA MET A 361 27.67 -3.54 37.80
C MET A 361 26.32 -2.78 37.70
N GLY A 362 26.25 -1.81 36.80
CA GLY A 362 25.04 -1.07 36.45
C GLY A 362 24.16 -1.91 35.54
N SER A 363 22.85 -1.69 35.64
CA SER A 363 21.88 -2.25 34.71
C SER A 363 22.25 -1.80 33.30
N ALA A 364 22.37 -2.73 32.35
CA ALA A 364 22.46 -2.38 30.93
C ALA A 364 21.31 -1.42 30.60
N ALA A 365 21.58 -0.39 29.78
CA ALA A 365 20.57 0.56 29.35
C ALA A 365 19.37 -0.21 28.77
N ALA A 366 18.16 0.34 28.90
CA ALA A 366 16.92 -0.27 28.41
C ALA A 366 16.82 -0.39 26.88
N PHE A 367 17.96 -0.33 26.17
CA PHE A 367 18.07 -0.71 24.77
C PHE A 367 17.74 -2.19 24.64
N SER A 368 16.47 -2.42 24.33
CA SER A 368 15.88 -3.70 23.98
C SER A 368 16.83 -4.53 23.10
N ASN A 369 16.85 -5.85 23.29
CA ASN A 369 17.48 -6.85 22.40
C ASN A 369 16.95 -6.83 20.94
N LYS A 370 16.30 -5.74 20.51
CA LYS A 370 15.90 -5.48 19.14
C LYS A 370 17.15 -5.33 18.29
N ALA A 371 17.18 -6.07 17.19
CA ALA A 371 18.15 -5.87 16.13
C ALA A 371 18.13 -4.40 15.66
N PRO A 372 19.27 -3.86 15.22
CA PRO A 372 19.30 -2.54 14.63
C PRO A 372 18.31 -2.48 13.45
N PRO A 373 17.57 -1.38 13.28
CA PRO A 373 16.64 -1.24 12.19
C PRO A 373 17.43 -1.26 10.88
N ALA A 374 17.32 -2.36 10.14
CA ALA A 374 17.97 -2.47 8.84
C ALA A 374 17.49 -1.32 7.94
N ARG A 375 18.45 -0.53 7.46
CA ARG A 375 18.24 0.52 6.46
C ARG A 375 18.50 -0.10 5.10
N GLN A 376 17.62 0.13 4.14
CA GLN A 376 17.89 -0.36 2.79
C GLN A 376 18.88 0.55 2.08
N ALA A 377 19.59 -0.01 1.10
CA ALA A 377 20.39 0.79 0.16
C ALA A 377 19.53 1.88 -0.47
N TYR A 378 20.16 3.02 -0.77
CA TYR A 378 19.49 4.19 -1.32
C TYR A 378 18.70 3.87 -2.58
N ARG A 379 17.42 4.28 -2.63
CA ARG A 379 16.52 4.07 -3.77
C ARG A 379 15.75 5.35 -4.13
N PRO A 380 16.36 6.24 -4.92
CA PRO A 380 15.73 7.48 -5.33
C PRO A 380 14.63 7.19 -6.34
N ALA A 381 13.47 7.84 -6.17
CA ALA A 381 12.37 7.93 -7.14
C ALA A 381 12.15 6.67 -8.00
N PHE A 382 11.80 5.56 -7.36
CA PHE A 382 11.36 4.35 -8.03
C PHE A 382 9.83 4.38 -8.23
N LYS A 383 9.36 3.69 -9.28
CA LYS A 383 7.92 3.53 -9.51
C LYS A 383 7.32 2.73 -8.37
N VAL A 384 6.30 3.30 -7.73
CA VAL A 384 5.60 2.63 -6.64
C VAL A 384 4.36 1.96 -7.22
N ASP A 385 4.38 0.63 -7.30
CA ASP A 385 3.23 -0.14 -7.81
C ASP A 385 2.03 -0.10 -6.83
N ARG A 386 2.27 0.21 -5.55
CA ARG A 386 1.22 0.32 -4.53
C ARG A 386 0.29 1.50 -4.80
N ILE A 387 -1.02 1.28 -4.79
CA ILE A 387 -2.02 2.34 -4.90
C ILE A 387 -1.89 3.30 -3.69
N PRO A 388 -1.86 4.63 -3.90
CA PRO A 388 -1.78 5.56 -2.78
C PRO A 388 -3.04 5.49 -1.91
N PRO A 389 -2.93 5.77 -0.60
CA PRO A 389 -4.10 5.94 0.25
C PRO A 389 -5.04 7.01 -0.30
N ARG A 390 -6.33 6.89 0.02
CA ARG A 390 -7.32 7.90 -0.33
C ARG A 390 -6.88 9.26 0.22
N CYS A 391 -6.78 10.26 -0.64
CA CYS A 391 -6.34 11.59 -0.24
C CYS A 391 -7.43 12.31 0.59
N PRO A 392 -7.05 13.10 1.61
CA PRO A 392 -7.95 14.02 2.27
C PRO A 392 -8.64 14.97 1.27
N ASP A 393 -9.93 15.23 1.51
CA ASP A 393 -10.76 16.08 0.66
C ASP A 393 -10.15 17.48 0.48
N LEU A 394 -10.07 17.95 -0.77
CA LEU A 394 -9.42 19.21 -1.11
C LEU A 394 -10.21 20.42 -0.61
N GLU A 395 -11.54 20.43 -0.81
CA GLU A 395 -12.39 21.53 -0.39
C GLU A 395 -12.34 21.71 1.13
N LEU A 396 -12.36 20.61 1.87
CA LEU A 396 -12.24 20.64 3.32
C LEU A 396 -10.87 21.14 3.79
N ARG A 397 -9.79 20.76 3.10
CA ARG A 397 -8.43 21.27 3.36
C ARG A 397 -8.33 22.77 3.10
N GLU A 398 -8.86 23.25 1.98
CA GLU A 398 -8.95 24.68 1.64
C GLU A 398 -9.66 25.47 2.73
N GLN A 399 -10.85 25.01 3.15
CA GLN A 399 -11.61 25.65 4.22
C GLN A 399 -10.83 25.72 5.55
N ILE A 400 -10.13 24.64 5.92
CA ILE A 400 -9.31 24.62 7.14
C ILE A 400 -8.12 25.58 7.01
N TRP A 401 -7.47 25.61 5.86
CA TRP A 401 -6.31 26.45 5.57
C TRP A 401 -6.66 27.93 5.69
N ASP A 402 -7.76 28.35 5.05
CA ASP A 402 -8.28 29.71 5.12
C ASP A 402 -8.65 30.10 6.57
N MET A 403 -9.29 29.17 7.30
CA MET A 403 -9.65 29.38 8.71
C MET A 403 -8.46 29.42 9.67
N LEU A 404 -7.28 28.96 9.26
CA LEU A 404 -6.02 29.12 9.99
C LEU A 404 -5.25 30.37 9.57
N GLU A 405 -5.77 31.13 8.60
CA GLU A 405 -5.16 32.35 8.05
C GLU A 405 -3.73 32.09 7.54
N PHE A 406 -3.50 30.91 6.96
CA PHE A 406 -2.25 30.61 6.27
C PHE A 406 -2.19 31.35 4.93
N GLU A 407 -0.98 31.71 4.53
CA GLU A 407 -0.74 32.36 3.23
C GLU A 407 -1.09 31.40 2.09
N SER A 408 -1.35 31.95 0.90
CA SER A 408 -1.61 31.11 -0.27
C SER A 408 -0.45 30.15 -0.52
N PRO A 409 -0.72 28.85 -0.76
CA PRO A 409 0.32 27.86 -1.02
C PRO A 409 1.25 28.32 -2.15
N ALA A 410 2.55 28.27 -1.91
CA ALA A 410 3.59 28.64 -2.87
C ALA A 410 4.85 27.77 -2.65
N GLY A 411 5.79 27.82 -3.60
CA GLY A 411 7.07 27.11 -3.52
C GLY A 411 6.89 25.59 -3.35
N PRO A 412 7.34 24.99 -2.24
CA PRO A 412 7.21 23.56 -2.01
C PRO A 412 5.77 23.11 -1.72
N PHE A 413 4.83 24.04 -1.50
CA PHE A 413 3.42 23.71 -1.27
C PHE A 413 2.64 23.70 -2.59
N LEU A 414 2.16 22.53 -2.99
CA LEU A 414 1.38 22.36 -4.23
C LEU A 414 -0.09 22.75 -4.05
N GLY A 415 -0.53 22.88 -2.81
CA GLY A 415 -1.89 23.23 -2.42
C GLY A 415 -2.05 23.24 -0.89
N PRO A 416 -3.26 23.50 -0.39
CA PRO A 416 -3.51 23.56 1.05
C PRO A 416 -3.22 22.22 1.72
N PHE A 417 -2.23 22.21 2.62
CA PHE A 417 -1.72 20.99 3.27
C PHE A 417 -1.19 19.92 2.29
N GLU A 418 -0.70 20.33 1.13
CA GLU A 418 -0.03 19.46 0.17
C GLU A 418 1.40 19.91 -0.07
N LEU A 419 2.34 19.02 0.19
CA LEU A 419 3.77 19.28 0.16
C LEU A 419 4.43 18.47 -0.97
N ALA A 420 5.16 19.14 -1.85
CA ALA A 420 5.99 18.49 -2.86
C ALA A 420 7.11 17.69 -2.22
N LEU A 421 7.39 16.50 -2.78
CA LEU A 421 8.55 15.71 -2.40
C LEU A 421 9.73 16.03 -3.33
N PRO A 422 10.97 16.15 -2.81
CA PRO A 422 12.14 16.28 -3.66
C PRO A 422 12.30 15.05 -4.56
N ARG A 423 12.75 15.25 -5.80
CA ARG A 423 12.90 14.15 -6.78
C ARG A 423 13.92 13.09 -6.37
N TRP A 424 14.87 13.43 -5.51
CA TRP A 424 15.89 12.52 -5.01
C TRP A 424 15.49 11.85 -3.69
N VAL A 425 14.28 12.07 -3.17
CA VAL A 425 13.86 11.43 -1.92
C VAL A 425 13.87 9.90 -2.06
N ASP A 426 14.47 9.21 -1.08
CA ASP A 426 14.31 7.76 -0.93
C ASP A 426 12.93 7.47 -0.31
N PHE A 427 11.89 7.61 -1.11
CA PHE A 427 10.51 7.43 -0.64
C PHE A 427 10.28 6.03 -0.04
N PHE A 428 11.03 5.02 -0.51
CA PHE A 428 10.90 3.67 0.02
C PHE A 428 11.39 3.62 1.46
N ASP A 429 12.61 4.05 1.73
CA ASP A 429 13.14 3.92 3.09
C ASP A 429 12.56 4.96 4.04
N LEU A 430 12.23 6.17 3.56
CA LEU A 430 11.83 7.28 4.42
C LEU A 430 10.33 7.34 4.73
N VAL A 431 9.47 6.82 3.85
CA VAL A 431 8.01 6.97 3.98
C VAL A 431 7.28 5.63 3.86
N LEU A 432 7.51 4.87 2.78
CA LEU A 432 6.69 3.72 2.43
C LEU A 432 7.05 2.47 3.25
N GLY A 433 8.33 2.10 3.22
CA GLY A 433 8.86 0.86 3.76
C GLY A 433 8.45 -0.39 2.98
N LYS A 434 9.00 -1.53 3.39
CA LYS A 434 8.66 -2.83 2.81
C LYS A 434 7.19 -3.15 3.02
N GLU A 435 6.49 -3.45 1.92
CA GLU A 435 5.05 -3.74 1.91
C GLU A 435 4.22 -2.59 2.52
N GLY A 436 4.73 -1.35 2.51
CA GLY A 436 4.07 -0.18 3.12
C GLY A 436 4.04 -0.18 4.65
N LYS A 437 4.74 -1.10 5.32
CA LYS A 437 4.69 -1.24 6.79
C LYS A 437 5.16 0.01 7.52
N LEU A 438 6.10 0.76 6.94
CA LEU A 438 6.57 2.01 7.53
C LEU A 438 5.46 3.05 7.47
N PHE A 439 4.78 3.16 6.33
CA PHE A 439 3.65 4.07 6.17
C PHE A 439 2.46 3.69 7.07
N ASP A 440 2.17 2.40 7.23
CA ASP A 440 1.06 1.95 8.07
C ASP A 440 1.25 2.32 9.56
N ARG A 441 2.50 2.40 10.05
CA ARG A 441 2.82 2.88 11.41
C ARG A 441 2.44 4.33 11.66
N ILE A 442 2.34 5.16 10.61
CA ILE A 442 1.99 6.59 10.75
C ILE A 442 0.62 6.76 11.38
N LYS A 443 -0.33 5.85 11.07
CA LYS A 443 -1.71 5.90 11.56
C LYS A 443 -1.79 5.82 13.09
N ASP A 444 -0.83 5.15 13.72
CA ASP A 444 -0.75 5.00 15.18
C ASP A 444 -0.08 6.20 15.87
N LEU A 445 0.55 7.09 15.09
CA LEU A 445 1.34 8.23 15.57
C LEU A 445 0.65 9.58 15.33
N ILE A 446 -0.52 9.59 14.72
CA ILE A 446 -1.29 10.81 14.44
C ILE A 446 -2.71 10.70 15.02
N PRO A 447 -3.37 11.83 15.32
CA PRO A 447 -4.76 11.80 15.77
C PRO A 447 -5.66 11.09 14.77
N ARG A 448 -6.59 10.26 15.25
CA ARG A 448 -7.52 9.45 14.43
C ARG A 448 -8.29 10.25 13.37
N ASP A 449 -8.59 11.51 13.67
CA ASP A 449 -9.35 12.41 12.78
C ASP A 449 -8.49 13.03 11.65
N VAL A 450 -7.19 12.74 11.62
CA VAL A 450 -6.23 13.24 10.64
C VAL A 450 -5.67 12.06 9.85
N ALA A 451 -5.44 12.26 8.56
CA ALA A 451 -4.76 11.31 7.70
C ALA A 451 -3.56 11.98 7.01
N ILE A 452 -2.51 11.19 6.81
CA ILE A 452 -1.45 11.49 5.85
C ILE A 452 -1.65 10.55 4.66
N ALA A 453 -1.68 11.12 3.46
CA ALA A 453 -1.69 10.40 2.20
C ALA A 453 -0.51 10.87 1.34
N TRP A 454 -0.32 10.22 0.19
CA TRP A 454 0.67 10.63 -0.80
C TRP A 454 0.07 10.54 -2.20
N THR A 455 0.67 11.24 -3.16
CA THR A 455 0.22 11.21 -4.56
C THR A 455 1.32 10.72 -5.49
N LYS A 456 0.94 10.36 -6.72
CA LYS A 456 1.85 9.97 -7.79
C LYS A 456 1.80 10.97 -8.94
N ASN A 457 2.89 11.10 -9.67
CA ASN A 457 2.86 11.69 -11.01
C ASN A 457 2.40 10.66 -12.06
N GLU A 458 2.33 11.09 -13.33
CA GLU A 458 1.94 10.25 -14.46
C GLU A 458 2.90 9.05 -14.68
N ASP A 459 4.15 9.19 -14.25
CA ASP A 459 5.17 8.13 -14.34
C ASP A 459 5.06 7.07 -13.23
N GLY A 460 4.14 7.26 -12.27
CA GLY A 460 3.98 6.40 -11.10
C GLY A 460 4.99 6.68 -9.97
N LEU A 461 5.72 7.79 -10.05
CA LEU A 461 6.67 8.24 -9.02
C LEU A 461 5.93 9.02 -7.91
N PRO A 462 6.35 8.88 -6.64
CA PRO A 462 5.84 9.69 -5.55
C PRO A 462 6.04 11.19 -5.84
N LYS A 463 4.97 11.97 -5.71
CA LYS A 463 4.96 13.40 -6.07
C LYS A 463 4.81 14.30 -4.85
N SER A 464 3.84 14.03 -3.97
CA SER A 464 3.55 14.87 -2.82
C SER A 464 3.05 14.07 -1.62
N LEU A 465 3.17 14.66 -0.43
CA LEU A 465 2.45 14.25 0.78
C LEU A 465 1.25 15.19 1.00
N VAL A 466 0.13 14.63 1.42
CA VAL A 466 -1.11 15.37 1.70
C VAL A 466 -1.53 15.10 3.13
N VAL A 467 -1.70 16.17 3.92
CA VAL A 467 -2.21 16.11 5.29
C VAL A 467 -3.62 16.67 5.31
N GLY A 468 -4.53 16.06 6.05
CA GLY A 468 -5.87 16.64 6.21
C GLY A 468 -6.81 15.76 7.01
N PRO A 469 -8.10 16.13 7.06
CA PRO A 469 -9.10 15.32 7.75
C PRO A 469 -9.20 13.93 7.14
N HIS A 470 -9.40 12.92 7.98
CA HIS A 470 -9.46 11.52 7.54
C HIS A 470 -10.63 11.30 6.54
N PRO A 471 -10.38 10.77 5.34
CA PRO A 471 -11.38 10.77 4.25
C PRO A 471 -12.60 9.87 4.49
N ASP A 472 -12.49 8.93 5.43
CA ASP A 472 -13.56 7.99 5.78
C ASP A 472 -14.41 8.43 6.98
N LEU A 473 -14.08 9.57 7.60
CA LEU A 473 -14.82 10.13 8.72
C LEU A 473 -15.53 11.40 8.24
N GLY A 474 -16.83 11.52 8.53
CA GLY A 474 -17.64 12.69 8.16
C GLY A 474 -17.22 13.91 8.98
N HIS A 475 -16.30 14.72 8.45
CA HIS A 475 -15.69 15.85 9.15
C HIS A 475 -16.36 17.19 8.84
N ASN A 476 -16.15 18.17 9.73
CA ASN A 476 -16.59 19.55 9.58
C ASN A 476 -15.40 20.49 9.80
N ALA A 477 -15.04 21.30 8.80
CA ALA A 477 -13.91 22.22 8.86
C ALA A 477 -14.03 23.26 9.99
N LYS A 478 -15.24 23.57 10.46
CA LYS A 478 -15.47 24.49 11.59
C LYS A 478 -15.10 23.88 12.95
N SER A 479 -14.84 22.58 13.03
CA SER A 479 -14.42 21.90 14.25
C SER A 479 -13.06 22.42 14.72
N GLY A 480 -13.03 23.15 15.83
CA GLY A 480 -11.80 23.66 16.45
C GLY A 480 -10.76 22.58 16.76
N PRO A 481 -11.15 21.46 17.41
CA PRO A 481 -10.24 20.33 17.66
C PRO A 481 -9.61 19.74 16.40
N LEU A 482 -10.42 19.52 15.35
CA LEU A 482 -9.93 19.00 14.07
C LEU A 482 -8.90 19.95 13.43
N ARG A 483 -9.22 21.26 13.35
CA ARG A 483 -8.30 22.27 12.80
C ARG A 483 -6.97 22.29 13.55
N LYS A 484 -7.02 22.21 14.88
CA LYS A 484 -5.83 22.13 15.72
C LYS A 484 -5.00 20.88 15.40
N ALA A 485 -5.64 19.71 15.33
CA ALA A 485 -4.96 18.44 15.03
C ALA A 485 -4.34 18.43 13.62
N VAL A 486 -5.07 18.87 12.59
CA VAL A 486 -4.54 18.98 11.21
C VAL A 486 -3.34 19.92 11.17
N ARG A 487 -3.41 21.06 11.85
CA ARG A 487 -2.31 22.02 11.93
C ARG A 487 -1.06 21.43 12.59
N GLU A 488 -1.23 20.72 13.70
CA GLU A 488 -0.12 20.11 14.43
C GLU A 488 0.59 19.04 13.59
N VAL A 489 -0.15 18.12 12.99
CA VAL A 489 0.41 17.11 12.08
C VAL A 489 1.05 17.77 10.86
N TRP A 490 0.43 18.82 10.30
CA TRP A 490 1.00 19.56 9.17
C TRP A 490 2.38 20.13 9.50
N PHE A 491 2.53 20.82 10.64
CA PHE A 491 3.83 21.37 11.01
C PHE A 491 4.88 20.28 11.28
N GLN A 492 4.48 19.12 11.81
CA GLN A 492 5.42 17.99 11.95
C GLN A 492 5.88 17.47 10.58
N VAL A 493 4.98 17.35 9.61
CA VAL A 493 5.32 16.93 8.23
C VAL A 493 6.19 17.97 7.52
N VAL A 494 5.90 19.27 7.68
CA VAL A 494 6.73 20.36 7.14
C VAL A 494 8.12 20.33 7.77
N ALA A 495 8.23 20.19 9.08
CA ALA A 495 9.51 20.12 9.78
C ALA A 495 10.34 18.91 9.33
N TRP A 496 9.71 17.73 9.21
CA TRP A 496 10.34 16.55 8.63
C TRP A 496 10.83 16.82 7.20
N ALA A 497 10.00 17.45 6.38
CA ALA A 497 10.34 17.75 5.00
C ALA A 497 11.52 18.70 4.89
N THR A 498 11.62 19.71 5.75
CA THR A 498 12.80 20.59 5.84
C THR A 498 14.07 19.77 5.97
N GLU A 499 14.06 18.75 6.84
CA GLU A 499 15.20 17.84 7.00
C GLU A 499 15.44 16.99 5.77
N VAL A 500 14.36 16.49 5.16
CA VAL A 500 14.47 15.73 3.91
C VAL A 500 15.11 16.60 2.85
N TYR A 501 14.70 17.85 2.63
CA TYR A 501 15.30 18.77 1.64
C TYR A 501 16.76 19.12 1.91
N LEU A 502 17.20 19.03 3.18
CA LEU A 502 18.61 19.10 3.57
C LEU A 502 19.37 17.80 3.32
N ALA A 503 18.78 16.84 2.60
CA ALA A 503 19.32 15.53 2.29
C ALA A 503 19.54 14.64 3.52
N ARG A 504 18.75 14.83 4.59
CA ARG A 504 18.81 13.96 5.77
C ARG A 504 17.92 12.73 5.58
N PRO A 505 18.45 11.50 5.76
CA PRO A 505 17.71 10.25 5.54
C PRO A 505 16.79 9.88 6.72
N LEU A 506 15.95 10.82 7.14
CA LEU A 506 15.03 10.70 8.27
C LEU A 506 13.71 10.01 7.89
N ARG A 507 13.36 8.94 8.59
CA ARG A 507 12.08 8.24 8.41
C ARG A 507 10.95 9.05 9.01
N LEU A 508 9.89 9.27 8.24
CA LEU A 508 8.73 10.04 8.68
C LEU A 508 8.10 9.47 9.96
N PRO A 509 7.82 8.16 10.12
CA PRO A 509 7.22 7.67 11.36
C PRO A 509 8.13 7.80 12.58
N ASP A 510 9.44 7.61 12.39
CA ASP A 510 10.39 7.72 13.49
C ASP A 510 10.54 9.18 13.92
N TYR A 511 10.49 10.12 12.96
CA TYR A 511 10.42 11.55 13.20
C TYR A 511 9.14 11.96 13.95
N LEU A 512 7.96 11.51 13.49
CA LEU A 512 6.68 11.81 14.13
C LEU A 512 6.67 11.34 15.60
N LYS A 513 7.12 10.10 15.85
CA LYS A 513 7.23 9.54 17.21
C LYS A 513 8.17 10.36 18.10
N CYS A 514 9.32 10.76 17.55
CA CYS A 514 10.29 11.60 18.26
C CYS A 514 9.66 12.96 18.63
N GLN A 515 9.01 13.61 17.68
CA GLN A 515 8.35 14.91 17.88
C GLN A 515 7.20 14.84 18.87
N GLU A 516 6.35 13.81 18.83
CA GLU A 516 5.27 13.60 19.80
C GLU A 516 5.83 13.59 21.23
N THR A 517 6.89 12.80 21.47
CA THR A 517 7.52 12.70 22.78
C THR A 517 8.16 14.02 23.24
N LEU A 518 8.79 14.76 22.32
CA LEU A 518 9.42 16.05 22.62
C LEU A 518 8.38 17.15 22.85
N PHE A 519 7.26 17.12 22.13
CA PHE A 519 6.16 18.07 22.26
C PHE A 519 5.43 17.90 23.59
N GLU A 520 5.13 16.67 24.01
CA GLU A 520 4.54 16.37 25.33
C GLU A 520 5.37 16.95 26.48
N ARG A 521 6.69 17.03 26.31
CA ARG A 521 7.62 17.59 27.28
C ARG A 521 7.99 19.06 27.03
N SER A 522 7.32 19.71 26.08
CA SER A 522 7.53 21.12 25.72
C SER A 522 8.97 21.47 25.29
N TYR A 523 9.72 20.50 24.74
CA TYR A 523 11.07 20.76 24.22
C TYR A 523 11.06 21.43 22.85
N VAL A 524 9.99 21.23 22.06
CA VAL A 524 9.85 21.75 20.70
C VAL A 524 8.50 22.44 20.55
N VAL A 525 8.50 23.64 19.97
CA VAL A 525 7.28 24.39 19.63
C VAL A 525 7.24 24.59 18.13
N LEU A 526 6.44 23.76 17.46
CA LEU A 526 6.18 23.88 16.03
C LEU A 526 5.21 25.03 15.78
N ASN A 527 5.60 25.97 14.94
CA ASN A 527 4.85 27.20 14.70
C ASN A 527 5.01 27.66 13.24
N LYS A 528 4.50 28.87 12.91
CA LYS A 528 4.55 29.39 11.53
C LYS A 528 5.99 29.45 10.97
N THR A 529 7.00 29.69 11.80
CA THR A 529 8.41 29.73 11.38
C THR A 529 8.86 28.42 10.74
N THR A 530 8.24 27.29 11.09
CA THR A 530 8.55 25.98 10.49
C THR A 530 8.28 25.98 8.97
N MET A 531 7.27 26.71 8.51
CA MET A 531 7.02 26.88 7.07
C MET A 531 8.09 27.79 6.44
N ASP A 532 8.48 28.86 7.13
CA ASP A 532 9.53 29.78 6.65
C ASP A 532 10.88 29.06 6.52
N ASP A 533 11.21 28.17 7.45
CA ASP A 533 12.42 27.34 7.41
C ASP A 533 12.42 26.43 6.18
N LEU A 534 11.29 25.79 5.86
CA LEU A 534 11.16 24.98 4.66
C LEU A 534 11.33 25.83 3.39
N PHE A 535 10.72 27.00 3.32
CA PHE A 535 10.89 27.92 2.20
C PHE A 535 12.35 28.36 2.04
N HIS A 536 13.01 28.67 3.14
CA HIS A 536 14.43 29.02 3.14
C HIS A 536 15.27 27.87 2.58
N VAL A 537 15.07 26.64 3.04
CA VAL A 537 15.79 25.47 2.51
C VAL A 537 15.45 25.25 1.04
N TRP A 538 14.16 25.26 0.66
CA TRP A 538 13.71 25.08 -0.72
C TRP A 538 14.35 26.09 -1.69
N ASN A 539 14.46 27.36 -1.31
CA ASN A 539 15.06 28.39 -2.15
C ASN A 539 16.59 28.28 -2.26
N ASN A 540 17.24 27.62 -1.29
CA ASN A 540 18.69 27.39 -1.30
C ASN A 540 19.10 26.05 -1.92
N VAL A 541 18.15 25.15 -2.17
CA VAL A 541 18.38 23.90 -2.89
C VAL A 541 18.80 24.21 -4.33
N PRO A 542 19.99 23.78 -4.78
CA PRO A 542 20.45 24.04 -6.14
C PRO A 542 19.47 23.47 -7.17
N ASN A 543 19.15 24.28 -8.18
CA ASN A 543 18.28 23.87 -9.29
C ASN A 543 18.81 22.65 -10.05
N SER A 544 20.11 22.36 -9.97
CA SER A 544 20.75 21.24 -10.66
C SER A 544 20.31 19.88 -10.13
N GLY A 545 19.87 19.75 -8.88
CA GLY A 545 19.38 18.48 -8.29
C GLY A 545 20.41 17.35 -8.14
N ASP A 546 21.39 17.27 -9.05
CA ASP A 546 22.41 16.22 -9.15
C ASP A 546 23.34 16.22 -7.93
N ASP A 547 23.71 17.40 -7.43
CA ASP A 547 24.56 17.50 -6.23
C ASP A 547 23.83 16.97 -4.99
N LEU A 548 22.55 17.33 -4.81
CA LEU A 548 21.76 16.88 -3.67
C LEU A 548 21.44 15.38 -3.71
N PHE A 549 21.32 14.82 -4.91
CA PHE A 549 21.21 13.38 -5.07
C PHE A 549 22.45 12.68 -4.52
N ALA A 550 23.64 13.11 -4.93
CA ALA A 550 24.90 12.53 -4.47
C ALA A 550 25.10 12.73 -2.95
N PHE A 551 24.71 13.89 -2.41
CA PHE A 551 24.75 14.14 -0.97
C PHE A 551 23.78 13.24 -0.19
N SER A 552 22.55 13.07 -0.69
CA SER A 552 21.53 12.20 -0.08
C SER A 552 21.99 10.73 -0.09
N GLU A 553 22.55 10.26 -1.20
CA GLU A 553 23.13 8.92 -1.33
C GLU A 553 24.29 8.71 -0.36
N ALA A 554 25.26 9.63 -0.33
CA ALA A 554 26.42 9.54 0.57
C ALA A 554 26.01 9.53 2.05
N ARG A 555 25.05 10.38 2.44
CA ARG A 555 24.51 10.39 3.81
C ARG A 555 23.77 9.10 4.14
N LYS A 556 23.03 8.56 3.18
CA LYS A 556 22.34 7.27 3.34
C LYS A 556 23.34 6.14 3.57
N ASP A 557 24.40 6.08 2.79
CA ASP A 557 25.48 5.09 2.93
C ASP A 557 26.24 5.23 4.24
N ASN A 558 26.52 6.48 4.65
CA ASN A 558 27.10 6.77 5.96
C ASN A 558 26.20 6.28 7.09
N LEU A 559 24.88 6.54 7.04
CA LEU A 559 23.93 6.07 8.03
C LEU A 559 23.88 4.52 8.07
N ILE A 560 23.83 3.85 6.92
CA ILE A 560 23.88 2.38 6.81
C ILE A 560 25.13 1.83 7.52
N ARG A 561 26.27 2.48 7.33
CA ARG A 561 27.55 2.09 7.94
C ARG A 561 27.57 2.38 9.45
N TRP A 562 27.05 3.52 9.89
CA TRP A 562 27.18 3.98 11.27
C TRP A 562 26.13 3.41 12.21
N VAL A 563 24.92 3.11 11.74
CA VAL A 563 23.84 2.59 12.60
C VAL A 563 24.27 1.36 13.43
N PRO A 564 24.99 0.36 12.89
CA PRO A 564 25.48 -0.76 13.69
C PRO A 564 26.47 -0.35 14.79
N GLU A 565 27.36 0.62 14.52
CA GLU A 565 28.30 1.16 15.51
C GLU A 565 27.55 1.90 16.62
N ILE A 566 26.64 2.81 16.25
CA ILE A 566 25.81 3.56 17.21
C ILE A 566 24.96 2.58 18.04
N HIS A 567 24.36 1.57 17.41
CA HIS A 567 23.58 0.55 18.12
C HIS A 567 24.42 -0.26 19.11
N ALA A 568 25.67 -0.58 18.78
CA ALA A 568 26.59 -1.24 19.71
C ALA A 568 26.94 -0.34 20.90
N ILE A 569 27.17 0.96 20.66
CA ILE A 569 27.41 1.95 21.72
C ILE A 569 26.19 2.03 22.64
N LEU A 570 24.97 2.09 22.09
CA LEU A 570 23.74 2.21 22.87
C LEU A 570 23.42 0.98 23.76
N LYS A 571 24.14 -0.13 23.59
CA LYS A 571 24.02 -1.33 24.46
C LYS A 571 24.89 -1.27 25.71
N VAL A 572 25.78 -0.29 25.85
CA VAL A 572 26.59 -0.14 27.09
C VAL A 572 25.76 0.37 28.27
N PRO A 573 26.27 0.29 29.51
CA PRO A 573 25.64 0.94 30.65
C PRO A 573 25.34 2.41 30.35
N GLU A 574 24.17 2.86 30.77
CA GLU A 574 23.62 4.18 30.42
C GLU A 574 24.56 5.33 30.79
N GLU A 575 25.33 5.18 31.89
CA GLU A 575 26.27 6.21 32.35
C GLU A 575 27.44 6.45 31.38
N GLN A 576 27.72 5.49 30.49
CA GLN A 576 28.84 5.54 29.55
C GLN A 576 28.40 5.93 28.14
N VAL A 577 27.10 5.82 27.82
CA VAL A 577 26.57 6.03 26.46
C VAL A 577 26.95 7.41 25.92
N GLU A 578 26.66 8.47 26.68
CA GLU A 578 26.88 9.85 26.23
C GLU A 578 28.35 10.14 25.93
N LEU A 579 29.25 9.72 26.81
CA LEU A 579 30.70 9.92 26.67
C LEU A 579 31.25 9.16 25.46
N VAL A 580 30.83 7.91 25.28
CA VAL A 580 31.33 7.07 24.19
C VAL A 580 30.78 7.53 22.85
N LEU A 581 29.52 7.99 22.78
CA LEU A 581 28.97 8.62 21.58
C LEU A 581 29.67 9.93 21.24
N GLN A 582 29.93 10.78 22.24
CA GLN A 582 30.66 12.04 22.01
C GLN A 582 32.06 11.77 21.45
N ASP A 583 32.77 10.80 22.04
CA ASP A 583 34.09 10.40 21.59
C ASP A 583 34.07 9.76 20.18
N TRP A 584 33.04 8.98 19.86
CA TRP A 584 32.80 8.44 18.50
C TRP A 584 32.52 9.55 17.48
N VAL A 585 31.71 10.56 17.83
CA VAL A 585 31.45 11.71 16.93
C VAL A 585 32.76 12.42 16.59
N MET A 586 33.63 12.61 17.57
CA MET A 586 34.89 13.35 17.44
C MET A 586 36.03 12.54 16.79
N GLU A 587 35.79 11.30 16.37
CA GLU A 587 36.84 10.40 15.88
C GLU A 587 37.40 10.83 14.51
N GLY A 588 38.71 11.06 14.43
CA GLY A 588 39.41 11.46 13.20
C GLY A 588 39.32 12.98 12.97
N HIS A 589 40.26 13.54 12.21
CA HIS A 589 40.26 14.98 11.87
C HIS A 589 39.11 15.31 10.91
N GLN A 590 37.90 15.38 11.45
CA GLN A 590 36.69 15.59 10.69
C GLN A 590 36.44 17.06 10.41
N THR A 591 35.82 17.32 9.26
CA THR A 591 35.23 18.62 8.96
C THR A 591 34.00 18.84 9.84
N GLU A 592 33.62 20.10 10.08
CA GLU A 592 32.39 20.43 10.81
C GLU A 592 31.15 19.73 10.22
N SER A 593 31.06 19.65 8.88
CA SER A 593 29.96 18.96 8.20
C SER A 593 29.88 17.48 8.60
N SER A 594 31.03 16.80 8.67
CA SER A 594 31.11 15.38 9.05
C SER A 594 30.77 15.16 10.53
N LEU A 595 31.20 16.07 11.42
CA LEU A 595 30.80 16.03 12.84
C LEU A 595 29.28 16.17 12.97
N ARG A 596 28.69 17.14 12.26
CA ARG A 596 27.25 17.39 12.29
C ARG A 596 26.47 16.18 11.76
N GLU A 597 26.92 15.56 10.68
CA GLU A 597 26.30 14.34 10.12
C GLU A 597 26.34 13.16 11.11
N ARG A 598 27.45 13.00 11.85
CA ARG A 598 27.56 11.97 12.90
C ARG A 598 26.62 12.26 14.08
N ILE A 599 26.51 13.51 14.52
CA ILE A 599 25.57 13.92 15.57
C ILE A 599 24.14 13.59 15.13
N GLU A 600 23.77 13.97 13.91
CA GLU A 600 22.46 13.68 13.32
C GLU A 600 22.18 12.18 13.29
N ALA A 601 23.13 11.35 12.81
CA ALA A 601 22.97 9.89 12.79
C ALA A 601 22.73 9.30 14.20
N VAL A 602 23.40 9.82 15.23
CA VAL A 602 23.18 9.42 16.62
C VAL A 602 21.80 9.83 17.10
N VAL A 603 21.39 11.07 16.85
CA VAL A 603 20.07 11.57 17.27
C VAL A 603 18.95 10.79 16.60
N ASP A 604 19.09 10.50 15.31
CA ASP A 604 18.12 9.76 14.52
C ASP A 604 17.94 8.35 15.09
N HIS A 605 19.04 7.62 15.32
CA HIS A 605 19.00 6.23 15.75
C HIS A 605 18.68 6.08 17.25
N TRP A 606 19.27 6.90 18.11
CA TRP A 606 18.97 6.90 19.54
C TRP A 606 17.55 7.40 19.81
N GLY A 607 17.10 8.41 19.05
CA GLY A 607 15.77 8.98 19.14
C GLY A 607 14.63 7.99 18.90
N GLU A 608 14.86 6.90 18.15
CA GLU A 608 13.84 5.83 17.98
C GLU A 608 13.42 5.19 19.32
N SER A 609 14.32 5.19 20.31
CA SER A 609 14.15 4.56 21.63
C SER A 609 14.02 5.57 22.78
N SER A 610 14.83 6.63 22.76
CA SER A 610 14.91 7.64 23.81
C SER A 610 15.00 9.06 23.22
N PRO A 611 13.93 9.60 22.60
CA PRO A 611 13.90 10.93 21.99
C PRO A 611 14.50 12.05 22.85
N VAL A 612 14.16 12.04 24.14
CA VAL A 612 14.55 13.09 25.08
C VAL A 612 16.04 13.03 25.42
N GLN A 613 16.59 11.83 25.59
CA GLN A 613 18.02 11.67 25.88
C GLN A 613 18.85 12.06 24.66
N ALA A 614 18.47 11.56 23.48
CA ALA A 614 19.10 11.92 22.21
C ALA A 614 19.13 13.44 21.99
N HIS A 615 18.00 14.13 22.23
CA HIS A 615 17.91 15.59 22.08
C HIS A 615 18.78 16.34 23.11
N LYS A 616 18.77 15.92 24.39
CA LYS A 616 19.63 16.54 25.42
C LYS A 616 21.11 16.37 25.09
N TRP A 617 21.51 15.16 24.72
CA TRP A 617 22.86 14.84 24.31
C TRP A 617 23.29 15.68 23.11
N GLN A 618 22.43 15.81 22.08
CA GLN A 618 22.70 16.66 20.92
C GLN A 618 23.05 18.08 21.33
N LYS A 619 22.24 18.69 22.22
CA LYS A 619 22.47 20.06 22.66
C LYS A 619 23.78 20.22 23.43
N LEU A 620 24.12 19.26 24.27
CA LEU A 620 25.40 19.27 25.01
C LEU A 620 26.58 19.16 24.05
N VAL A 621 26.51 18.27 23.07
CA VAL A 621 27.58 18.07 22.07
C VAL A 621 27.71 19.28 21.14
N GLU A 622 26.60 19.83 20.64
CA GLU A 622 26.60 21.05 19.83
C GLU A 622 27.22 22.23 20.61
N LEU A 623 26.88 22.40 21.89
CA LEU A 623 27.46 23.43 22.75
C LEU A 623 28.94 23.18 23.06
N ALA A 624 29.40 21.92 23.11
CA ALA A 624 30.80 21.61 23.35
C ALA A 624 31.67 21.84 22.10
N ILE A 625 31.12 21.61 20.91
CA ILE A 625 31.86 21.67 19.65
C ILE A 625 31.82 23.07 19.03
N PHE A 626 30.67 23.76 19.05
CA PHE A 626 30.44 24.97 18.25
C PHE A 626 30.43 26.27 19.05
N LYS A 627 30.66 26.23 20.36
CA LYS A 627 30.58 27.43 21.22
C LYS A 627 31.79 28.38 21.10
N ASP A 628 32.90 27.89 20.55
CA ASP A 628 34.13 28.66 20.36
C ASP A 628 34.29 29.25 18.93
N GLN A 629 33.23 29.18 18.11
CA GLN A 629 33.14 29.79 16.78
C GLN A 629 32.16 30.96 16.81
#